data_AF-U2KYD4-F1
#
_entry.id   AF-U2KYD4-F1
#
_cell.length_a   1.000
_cell.length_b   1.000
_cell.length_c   1.000
_cell.angle_alpha   90.00
_cell.angle_beta   90.00
_cell.angle_gamma   90.00
#
_symmetry.space_group_name_H-M   'P 1'
#
loop_
_entity.id
_entity.type
_entity.pdbx_description
1 polymer ?
#
loop_
_entity_poly.entity_id
_entity_poly.type
_entity_poly.pdbx_seq_one_letter_code
_entity_poly.pdbx_strand_id
1 'polypeptide(L)'
;MNKKTLSEIRRHFSEDDDLFTLNTVTTAFIDSEHAVRCVNTKSAYTLSEPEYSCIIKALKRSIRGSIGKNLHEYPFLDPVKDSDPVVTNIRSLVNTKLLDTDAVSEFLSNVAENGMLMSTYAVLIGHCTYTVFHKHKDDTENESDYSDFNFIVTAFCPVELREDGLIYNESDNTIEKKNAYDRIVSQTPTDGFMYPVFTDRSADVNHIIYMTSKPSEINTNLVSQVLHCKCGIPYVMQRSIFSEMLDNILDEHLTYSVWLDVVNRINVLAAEHEHDSSPFVLDAFTMKSILSELNMPQTIIDHVDELFECYCVSDNILVSNLTDKKLAIKTGRADIALSMGNCDTLHTYHKDGRKYILIDVDGAEINVNGQVVDIR
;
A
#
# COMPACT_ATOMS: atom_id res chain seq x y z
N MET A 1 -3.69 9.41 5.11
CA MET A 1 -4.86 8.51 5.08
C MET A 1 -4.67 7.33 6.01
N ASN A 2 -5.62 7.08 6.90
CA ASN A 2 -5.59 5.91 7.77
C ASN A 2 -6.51 4.77 7.31
N LYS A 3 -6.43 3.63 8.00
CA LYS A 3 -7.21 2.43 7.70
C LYS A 3 -8.72 2.67 7.76
N LYS A 4 -9.19 3.49 8.72
CA LYS A 4 -10.63 3.77 8.94
C LYS A 4 -11.19 4.57 7.77
N THR A 5 -10.53 5.67 7.42
CA THR A 5 -10.91 6.55 6.31
C THR A 5 -10.87 5.83 4.97
N LEU A 6 -9.83 5.03 4.71
CA LEU A 6 -9.74 4.21 3.52
C LEU A 6 -10.87 3.16 3.44
N SER A 7 -11.20 2.53 4.57
CA SER A 7 -12.27 1.53 4.62
C SER A 7 -13.65 2.15 4.39
N GLU A 8 -13.86 3.37 4.89
CA GLU A 8 -15.06 4.16 4.63
C GLU A 8 -15.21 4.46 3.13
N ILE A 9 -14.19 5.07 2.49
CA ILE A 9 -14.22 5.36 1.05
C ILE A 9 -14.50 4.09 0.25
N ARG A 10 -13.83 2.97 0.57
CA ARG A 10 -14.04 1.67 -0.12
C ARG A 10 -15.43 1.11 0.06
N ARG A 11 -16.04 1.30 1.24
CA ARG A 11 -17.40 0.85 1.53
C ARG A 11 -18.38 1.56 0.61
N HIS A 12 -18.24 2.87 0.49
CA HIS A 12 -19.10 3.71 -0.33
C HIS A 12 -18.78 3.66 -1.83
N PHE A 13 -17.60 3.20 -2.23
CA PHE A 13 -17.22 3.04 -3.65
C PHE A 13 -18.02 1.90 -4.33
N SER A 14 -19.31 2.11 -4.57
CA SER A 14 -20.26 1.12 -5.09
C SER A 14 -21.26 1.78 -6.03
N GLU A 15 -21.88 0.98 -6.89
CA GLU A 15 -22.89 1.44 -7.86
C GLU A 15 -24.21 1.85 -7.16
N ASP A 16 -24.52 1.18 -6.05
CA ASP A 16 -25.78 1.33 -5.29
C ASP A 16 -25.66 2.26 -4.06
N ASP A 17 -24.59 3.06 -3.94
CA ASP A 17 -24.34 3.87 -2.75
C ASP A 17 -24.76 5.35 -2.96
N ASP A 18 -25.64 5.85 -2.10
CA ASP A 18 -26.18 7.22 -2.21
C ASP A 18 -25.15 8.32 -1.90
N LEU A 19 -24.03 7.99 -1.24
CA LEU A 19 -23.00 8.97 -0.86
C LEU A 19 -21.85 9.04 -1.87
N PHE A 20 -21.83 8.16 -2.86
CA PHE A 20 -20.75 8.09 -3.85
C PHE A 20 -21.27 8.28 -5.26
N THR A 21 -20.51 9.01 -6.07
CA THR A 21 -20.83 9.19 -7.48
C THR A 21 -19.57 9.11 -8.33
N LEU A 22 -19.56 8.20 -9.30
CA LEU A 22 -18.63 8.26 -10.43
C LEU A 22 -19.20 9.23 -11.47
N ASN A 23 -18.54 10.37 -11.68
CA ASN A 23 -19.08 11.47 -12.50
C ASN A 23 -18.67 11.35 -13.97
N THR A 24 -17.36 11.27 -14.20
CA THR A 24 -16.72 11.29 -15.51
C THR A 24 -15.68 10.18 -15.54
N VAL A 25 -15.58 9.51 -16.68
CA VAL A 25 -14.55 8.50 -16.93
C VAL A 25 -13.77 8.88 -18.18
N THR A 26 -12.45 8.82 -18.07
CA THR A 26 -11.53 8.78 -19.20
C THR A 26 -10.97 7.37 -19.36
N THR A 27 -11.02 6.85 -20.57
CA THR A 27 -10.36 5.60 -20.96
C THR A 27 -9.30 5.88 -22.02
N ALA A 28 -8.13 5.27 -21.91
CA ALA A 28 -7.09 5.31 -22.94
C ALA A 28 -6.38 3.95 -23.03
N PHE A 29 -5.72 3.71 -24.16
CA PHE A 29 -4.87 2.55 -24.39
C PHE A 29 -3.46 3.00 -24.73
N ILE A 30 -2.46 2.47 -24.03
CA ILE A 30 -1.04 2.72 -24.31
C ILE A 30 -0.47 1.42 -24.87
N ASP A 31 0.03 1.51 -26.10
CA ASP A 31 0.60 0.37 -26.80
C ASP A 31 2.08 0.14 -26.45
N SER A 32 2.69 -0.87 -27.08
CA SER A 32 4.08 -1.26 -26.84
C SER A 32 5.09 -0.27 -27.40
N GLU A 33 4.65 0.70 -28.21
CA GLU A 33 5.47 1.78 -28.78
C GLU A 33 5.29 3.09 -28.00
N HIS A 34 4.65 3.02 -26.82
CA HIS A 34 4.32 4.18 -25.98
C HIS A 34 3.38 5.19 -26.67
N ALA A 35 2.60 4.76 -27.66
CA ALA A 35 1.62 5.62 -28.29
C ALA A 35 0.29 5.59 -27.50
N VAL A 36 -0.22 6.78 -27.16
CA VAL A 36 -1.55 6.94 -26.58
C VAL A 36 -2.61 6.79 -27.67
N ARG A 37 -3.56 5.87 -27.47
CA ARG A 37 -4.63 5.57 -28.40
C ARG A 37 -5.98 5.56 -27.67
N CYS A 38 -7.05 5.73 -28.44
CA CYS A 38 -8.42 5.54 -27.97
C CYS A 38 -8.81 6.37 -26.74
N VAL A 39 -8.27 7.61 -26.63
CA VAL A 39 -8.64 8.52 -25.54
C VAL A 39 -10.10 8.90 -25.69
N ASN A 40 -10.90 8.59 -24.67
CA ASN A 40 -12.31 8.93 -24.64
C ASN A 40 -12.70 9.37 -23.23
N THR A 41 -13.22 10.58 -23.12
CA THR A 41 -13.78 11.13 -21.87
C THR A 41 -15.28 11.25 -22.02
N LYS A 42 -16.02 10.60 -21.12
CA LYS A 42 -17.48 10.60 -21.12
C LYS A 42 -18.04 10.65 -19.71
N SER A 43 -19.25 11.19 -19.58
CA SER A 43 -20.00 11.09 -18.33
C SER A 43 -20.29 9.63 -18.02
N ALA A 44 -20.15 9.22 -16.76
CA ALA A 44 -20.40 7.84 -16.35
C ALA A 44 -21.87 7.43 -16.58
N TYR A 45 -22.81 8.39 -16.54
CA TYR A 45 -24.24 8.17 -16.79
C TYR A 45 -24.56 7.77 -18.23
N THR A 46 -23.63 7.96 -19.19
CA THR A 46 -23.83 7.55 -20.58
C THR A 46 -23.24 6.17 -20.89
N LEU A 47 -22.59 5.54 -19.91
CA LEU A 47 -22.06 4.19 -20.04
C LEU A 47 -23.20 3.17 -20.03
N SER A 48 -23.02 2.08 -20.78
CA SER A 48 -23.87 0.91 -20.61
C SER A 48 -23.58 0.24 -19.26
N GLU A 49 -24.58 -0.39 -18.65
CA GLU A 49 -24.43 -1.14 -17.38
C GLU A 49 -23.21 -2.09 -17.35
N PRO A 50 -22.96 -2.93 -18.38
CA PRO A 50 -21.78 -3.80 -18.38
C PRO A 50 -20.45 -3.05 -18.41
N GLU A 51 -20.40 -1.93 -19.14
CA GLU A 51 -19.21 -1.10 -19.27
C GLU A 51 -18.92 -0.36 -17.96
N TYR A 52 -19.93 0.28 -17.38
CA TYR A 52 -19.86 0.94 -16.08
C TYR A 52 -19.34 -0.04 -15.01
N SER A 53 -19.94 -1.23 -14.94
CA SER A 53 -19.58 -2.21 -13.93
C SER A 53 -18.14 -2.73 -14.06
N CYS A 54 -17.62 -2.85 -15.28
CA CYS A 54 -16.22 -3.21 -15.49
C CYS A 54 -15.27 -2.09 -15.02
N ILE A 55 -15.59 -0.84 -15.36
CA ILE A 55 -14.77 0.33 -15.04
C ILE A 55 -14.74 0.55 -13.52
N ILE A 56 -15.90 0.60 -12.87
CA ILE A 56 -15.96 0.85 -11.41
C ILE A 56 -15.25 -0.25 -10.62
N LYS A 57 -15.32 -1.52 -11.06
CA LYS A 57 -14.57 -2.63 -10.45
C LYS A 57 -13.06 -2.44 -10.56
N ALA A 58 -12.57 -2.00 -11.72
CA ALA A 58 -11.15 -1.72 -11.92
C ALA A 58 -10.69 -0.54 -11.06
N LEU A 59 -11.43 0.58 -11.07
CA LEU A 59 -11.14 1.75 -10.22
C LEU A 59 -11.16 1.40 -8.73
N LYS A 60 -12.17 0.65 -8.27
CA LYS A 60 -12.24 0.17 -6.88
C LYS A 60 -11.02 -0.67 -6.50
N ARG A 61 -10.49 -1.46 -7.43
CA ARG A 61 -9.27 -2.26 -7.21
C ARG A 61 -8.01 -1.40 -7.13
N SER A 62 -7.97 -0.23 -7.78
CA SER A 62 -6.89 0.77 -7.63
C SER A 62 -6.75 1.37 -6.24
N ILE A 63 -7.72 1.16 -5.36
CA ILE A 63 -7.65 1.57 -3.96
C ILE A 63 -7.81 0.37 -3.02
N ARG A 64 -7.59 -0.88 -3.46
CA ARG A 64 -7.62 -2.09 -2.60
C ARG A 64 -6.26 -2.43 -1.98
N GLY A 65 -6.28 -3.29 -0.95
CA GLY A 65 -5.10 -3.77 -0.25
C GLY A 65 -4.86 -3.11 1.12
N SER A 66 -3.69 -3.36 1.71
CA SER A 66 -3.31 -2.81 3.02
C SER A 66 -2.39 -1.60 2.88
N ILE A 67 -2.64 -0.56 3.67
CA ILE A 67 -1.72 0.58 3.82
C ILE A 67 -0.38 0.06 4.31
N GLY A 68 0.70 0.61 3.75
CA GLY A 68 2.08 0.22 4.05
C GLY A 68 2.57 -0.98 3.27
N LYS A 69 1.68 -1.74 2.60
CA LYS A 69 2.02 -2.94 1.82
C LYS A 69 1.65 -2.84 0.35
N ASN A 70 0.34 -2.74 0.05
CA ASN A 70 -0.15 -2.56 -1.32
C ASN A 70 -0.40 -1.10 -1.62
N LEU A 71 -0.80 -0.35 -0.59
CA LEU A 71 -1.09 1.06 -0.69
C LEU A 71 -0.01 1.86 0.03
N HIS A 72 0.56 2.81 -0.68
CA HIS A 72 1.59 3.69 -0.20
C HIS A 72 1.12 5.12 -0.33
N GLU A 73 1.09 5.82 0.78
CA GLU A 73 0.85 7.25 0.79
C GLU A 73 2.18 7.96 0.56
N TYR A 74 2.23 8.77 -0.48
CA TYR A 74 3.43 9.53 -0.83
C TYR A 74 3.12 11.03 -0.89
N PRO A 75 3.97 11.86 -0.28
CA PRO A 75 3.93 13.29 -0.54
C PRO A 75 4.47 13.60 -1.94
N PHE A 76 4.01 14.70 -2.52
CA PHE A 76 4.71 15.31 -3.65
C PHE A 76 6.15 15.72 -3.24
N LEU A 77 7.07 15.77 -4.20
CA LEU A 77 8.49 16.08 -3.96
C LEU A 77 8.69 17.44 -3.27
N ASP A 78 7.88 18.44 -3.63
CA ASP A 78 7.89 19.77 -3.00
C ASP A 78 6.44 20.23 -2.77
N PRO A 79 5.82 19.84 -1.63
CA PRO A 79 4.41 20.10 -1.37
C PRO A 79 4.12 21.59 -1.13
N VAL A 80 5.14 22.43 -0.97
CA VAL A 80 5.02 23.88 -0.72
C VAL A 80 5.12 24.69 -2.01
N LYS A 81 5.72 24.14 -3.07
CA LYS A 81 5.75 24.79 -4.37
C LYS A 81 4.50 24.47 -5.19
N ASP A 82 3.60 25.44 -5.27
CA ASP A 82 2.48 25.47 -6.23
C ASP A 82 2.91 25.57 -7.72
N SER A 83 4.21 25.43 -8.02
CA SER A 83 4.78 25.64 -9.36
C SER A 83 5.21 24.38 -10.08
N ASP A 84 5.04 23.17 -9.50
CA ASP A 84 5.35 21.92 -10.22
C ASP A 84 4.29 21.69 -11.31
N PRO A 85 4.65 21.69 -12.61
CA PRO A 85 3.68 21.55 -13.69
C PRO A 85 2.91 20.22 -13.65
N VAL A 86 3.56 19.13 -13.22
CA VAL A 86 2.92 17.80 -13.15
C VAL A 86 1.91 17.75 -12.02
N VAL A 87 2.27 18.29 -10.85
CA VAL A 87 1.33 18.39 -9.72
C VAL A 87 0.15 19.30 -10.07
N THR A 88 0.41 20.43 -10.73
CA THR A 88 -0.64 21.33 -11.23
C THR A 88 -1.54 20.64 -12.26
N ASN A 89 -0.98 19.83 -13.18
CA ASN A 89 -1.75 19.05 -14.13
C ASN A 89 -2.66 18.02 -13.41
N ILE A 90 -2.14 17.24 -12.45
CA ILE A 90 -2.92 16.29 -11.64
C ILE A 90 -4.06 16.98 -10.88
N ARG A 91 -3.80 18.16 -10.30
CA ARG A 91 -4.84 19.00 -9.66
C ARG A 91 -5.90 19.44 -10.66
N SER A 92 -5.50 19.81 -11.88
CA SER A 92 -6.42 20.19 -12.95
C SER A 92 -7.37 19.04 -13.30
N LEU A 93 -6.89 17.79 -13.35
CA LEU A 93 -7.74 16.62 -13.63
C LEU A 93 -8.91 16.49 -12.65
N VAL A 94 -8.68 16.76 -11.36
CA VAL A 94 -9.73 16.79 -10.32
C VAL A 94 -10.62 18.02 -10.51
N ASN A 95 -10.04 19.22 -10.55
CA ASN A 95 -10.78 20.48 -10.56
C ASN A 95 -11.68 20.65 -11.80
N THR A 96 -11.25 20.12 -12.94
CA THR A 96 -11.98 20.17 -14.21
C THR A 96 -12.90 18.97 -14.41
N LYS A 97 -12.94 18.02 -13.47
CA LYS A 97 -13.71 16.77 -13.56
C LYS A 97 -13.37 15.97 -14.83
N LEU A 98 -12.10 15.97 -15.23
CA LEU A 98 -11.56 15.39 -16.46
C LEU A 98 -12.04 16.04 -17.77
N LEU A 99 -12.73 17.18 -17.71
CA LEU A 99 -13.29 17.85 -18.90
C LEU A 99 -12.27 18.71 -19.66
N ASP A 100 -11.13 19.03 -19.03
CA ASP A 100 -10.00 19.65 -19.72
C ASP A 100 -9.21 18.60 -20.50
N THR A 101 -9.45 18.57 -21.81
CA THR A 101 -8.84 17.60 -22.73
C THR A 101 -7.33 17.77 -22.85
N ASP A 102 -6.82 18.99 -22.69
CA ASP A 102 -5.39 19.26 -22.79
C ASP A 102 -4.69 18.72 -21.53
N ALA A 103 -5.27 18.96 -20.35
CA ALA A 103 -4.77 18.40 -19.10
C ALA A 103 -4.76 16.85 -19.12
N VAL A 104 -5.85 16.23 -19.60
CA VAL A 104 -5.94 14.77 -19.76
C VAL A 104 -4.90 14.25 -20.76
N SER A 105 -4.71 14.92 -21.90
CA SER A 105 -3.74 14.52 -22.92
C SER A 105 -2.30 14.63 -22.39
N GLU A 106 -1.98 15.71 -21.67
CA GLU A 106 -0.67 15.90 -21.03
C GLU A 106 -0.39 14.81 -20.00
N PHE A 107 -1.36 14.51 -19.13
CA PHE A 107 -1.24 13.42 -18.16
C PHE A 107 -0.97 12.06 -18.84
N LEU A 108 -1.79 11.70 -19.84
CA LEU A 108 -1.66 10.43 -20.55
C LEU A 108 -0.35 10.35 -21.35
N SER A 109 0.14 11.46 -21.88
CA SER A 109 1.43 11.51 -22.58
C SER A 109 2.58 11.26 -21.59
N ASN A 110 2.55 11.89 -20.41
CA ASN A 110 3.54 11.64 -19.36
C ASN A 110 3.49 10.18 -18.88
N VAL A 111 2.30 9.60 -18.70
CA VAL A 111 2.13 8.17 -18.39
C VAL A 111 2.73 7.30 -19.50
N ALA A 112 2.51 7.63 -20.77
CA ALA A 112 3.04 6.83 -21.86
C ALA A 112 4.57 6.88 -21.91
N GLU A 113 5.17 8.05 -21.73
CA GLU A 113 6.62 8.24 -21.76
C GLU A 113 7.31 7.61 -20.55
N ASN A 114 6.72 7.71 -19.35
CA ASN A 114 7.43 7.43 -18.10
C ASN A 114 6.78 6.33 -17.22
N GLY A 115 5.55 5.90 -17.50
CA GLY A 115 4.73 5.12 -16.57
C GLY A 115 5.04 3.63 -16.50
N MET A 116 5.26 2.94 -17.62
CA MET A 116 5.49 1.48 -17.63
C MET A 116 6.37 1.06 -18.83
N LEU A 117 7.36 0.21 -18.58
CA LEU A 117 8.42 -0.09 -19.56
C LEU A 117 8.13 -1.24 -20.54
N MET A 118 7.25 -2.22 -20.22
CA MET A 118 7.31 -3.52 -20.92
C MET A 118 5.98 -4.16 -21.34
N SER A 119 4.82 -3.54 -21.12
CA SER A 119 3.52 -4.16 -21.48
C SER A 119 2.54 -3.13 -22.03
N THR A 120 1.60 -3.56 -22.87
CA THR A 120 0.45 -2.75 -23.25
C THR A 120 -0.56 -2.68 -22.10
N TYR A 121 -1.16 -1.52 -21.87
CA TYR A 121 -2.11 -1.33 -20.78
C TYR A 121 -3.20 -0.33 -21.15
N ALA A 122 -4.35 -0.47 -20.50
CA ALA A 122 -5.39 0.53 -20.50
C ALA A 122 -5.23 1.43 -19.27
N VAL A 123 -5.47 2.72 -19.46
CA VAL A 123 -5.56 3.71 -18.38
C VAL A 123 -7.04 4.05 -18.21
N LEU A 124 -7.58 3.80 -17.02
CA LEU A 124 -8.94 4.17 -16.65
C LEU A 124 -8.85 5.24 -15.56
N ILE A 125 -9.40 6.42 -15.79
CA ILE A 125 -9.42 7.52 -14.82
C ILE A 125 -10.88 7.84 -14.52
N GLY A 126 -11.26 7.77 -13.25
CA GLY A 126 -12.60 8.13 -12.80
C GLY A 126 -12.56 9.35 -11.90
N HIS A 127 -13.27 10.41 -12.26
CA HIS A 127 -13.56 11.51 -11.35
C HIS A 127 -14.76 11.14 -10.46
N CYS A 128 -14.54 11.11 -9.16
CA CYS A 128 -15.49 10.66 -8.16
C CYS A 128 -15.84 11.80 -7.20
N THR A 129 -17.06 11.77 -6.68
CA THR A 129 -17.50 12.61 -5.57
C THR A 129 -17.96 11.70 -4.44
N TYR A 130 -17.57 12.02 -3.21
CA TYR A 130 -18.03 11.38 -2.00
C TYR A 130 -18.61 12.44 -1.04
N THR A 131 -19.83 12.22 -0.57
CA THR A 131 -20.47 13.12 0.40
C THR A 131 -19.92 12.85 1.80
N VAL A 132 -19.35 13.89 2.40
CA VAL A 132 -18.70 13.85 3.71
C VAL A 132 -19.57 14.55 4.73
N PHE A 133 -20.17 13.80 5.66
CA PHE A 133 -20.81 14.39 6.83
C PHE A 133 -19.78 14.90 7.84
N HIS A 134 -19.96 16.13 8.31
CA HIS A 134 -19.16 16.67 9.41
C HIS A 134 -19.68 16.11 10.73
N LYS A 135 -18.75 15.91 11.68
CA LYS A 135 -19.05 15.26 12.95
C LYS A 135 -19.17 16.27 14.08
N HIS A 136 -20.09 16.01 14.99
CA HIS A 136 -20.17 16.72 16.27
C HIS A 136 -19.04 16.28 17.22
N LYS A 137 -18.90 17.01 18.34
CA LYS A 137 -17.86 16.73 19.37
C LYS A 137 -17.99 15.35 20.02
N ASP A 138 -19.14 14.71 19.92
CA ASP A 138 -19.43 13.36 20.41
C ASP A 138 -19.25 12.27 19.32
N ASP A 139 -18.61 12.61 18.20
CA ASP A 139 -18.32 11.73 17.05
C ASP A 139 -19.58 11.25 16.30
N THR A 140 -20.75 11.85 16.57
CA THR A 140 -22.00 11.63 15.80
C THR A 140 -22.00 12.45 14.51
N GLU A 141 -22.56 11.89 13.44
CA GLU A 141 -22.67 12.57 12.14
C GLU A 141 -23.80 13.59 12.15
N ASN A 142 -23.54 14.78 11.62
CA ASN A 142 -24.56 15.79 11.37
C ASN A 142 -25.04 15.68 9.92
N GLU A 143 -26.19 15.03 9.70
CA GLU A 143 -26.77 14.88 8.35
C GLU A 143 -27.08 16.22 7.67
N SER A 144 -27.19 17.31 8.44
CA SER A 144 -27.44 18.67 7.92
C SER A 144 -26.17 19.46 7.57
N ASP A 145 -24.99 18.95 7.90
CA ASP A 145 -23.70 19.59 7.68
C ASP A 145 -22.78 18.63 6.91
N TYR A 146 -22.77 18.77 5.58
CA TYR A 146 -22.01 17.92 4.68
C TYR A 146 -21.25 18.75 3.63
N SER A 147 -20.18 18.14 3.10
CA SER A 147 -19.39 18.69 2.00
C SER A 147 -19.05 17.61 0.98
N ASP A 148 -18.74 18.03 -0.25
CA ASP A 148 -18.34 17.12 -1.32
C ASP A 148 -16.82 16.96 -1.35
N PHE A 149 -16.36 15.72 -1.16
CA PHE A 149 -14.98 15.34 -1.42
C PHE A 149 -14.84 14.86 -2.87
N ASN A 150 -14.15 15.64 -3.69
CA ASN A 150 -13.89 15.33 -5.09
C ASN A 150 -12.47 14.76 -5.25
N PHE A 151 -12.36 13.68 -6.01
CA PHE A 151 -11.09 12.97 -6.21
C PHE A 151 -11.07 12.23 -7.54
N ILE A 152 -9.88 11.94 -8.04
CA ILE A 152 -9.67 11.00 -9.13
C ILE A 152 -9.14 9.68 -8.59
N VAL A 153 -9.56 8.59 -9.23
CA VAL A 153 -8.94 7.27 -9.10
C VAL A 153 -8.48 6.83 -10.48
N THR A 154 -7.24 6.34 -10.56
CA THR A 154 -6.65 5.87 -11.80
C THR A 154 -6.29 4.39 -11.69
N ALA A 155 -6.61 3.60 -12.71
CA ALA A 155 -6.26 2.20 -12.85
C ALA A 155 -5.38 1.99 -14.08
N PHE A 156 -4.22 1.39 -13.88
CA PHE A 156 -3.35 0.91 -14.96
C PHE A 156 -3.56 -0.59 -15.13
N CYS A 157 -4.38 -0.94 -16.12
CA CYS A 157 -4.85 -2.31 -16.34
C CYS A 157 -4.06 -2.96 -17.48
N PRO A 158 -3.31 -4.06 -17.22
CA PRO A 158 -2.67 -4.81 -18.28
C PRO A 158 -3.66 -5.24 -19.36
N VAL A 159 -3.20 -5.23 -20.61
CA VAL A 159 -3.97 -5.72 -21.75
C VAL A 159 -3.31 -6.98 -22.28
N GLU A 160 -4.03 -8.09 -22.19
CA GLU A 160 -3.53 -9.40 -22.59
C GLU A 160 -4.16 -9.83 -23.93
N LEU A 161 -3.36 -10.47 -24.78
CA LEU A 161 -3.87 -11.13 -25.97
C LEU A 161 -4.48 -12.47 -25.57
N ARG A 162 -5.77 -12.62 -25.81
CA ARG A 162 -6.45 -13.90 -25.58
C ARG A 162 -6.24 -14.81 -26.79
N GLU A 163 -5.22 -15.66 -26.69
CA GLU A 163 -4.98 -16.75 -27.63
C GLU A 163 -5.96 -17.90 -27.36
N ASP A 164 -7.15 -17.82 -27.94
CA ASP A 164 -8.05 -18.97 -27.97
C ASP A 164 -7.49 -20.03 -28.94
N GLY A 165 -7.73 -21.31 -28.62
CA GLY A 165 -7.18 -22.45 -29.38
C GLY A 165 -7.84 -22.63 -30.76
N LEU A 166 -8.70 -23.64 -30.87
CA LEU A 166 -9.41 -23.96 -32.11
C LEU A 166 -10.83 -23.38 -32.07
N ILE A 167 -11.28 -22.83 -33.19
CA ILE A 167 -12.66 -22.40 -33.43
C ILE A 167 -13.33 -23.31 -34.46
N TYR A 168 -14.64 -23.43 -34.38
CA TYR A 168 -15.44 -24.03 -35.43
C TYR A 168 -15.90 -22.94 -36.40
N ASN A 169 -15.38 -22.97 -37.63
CA ASN A 169 -15.78 -22.06 -38.70
C ASN A 169 -17.04 -22.62 -39.38
N GLU A 170 -18.18 -21.97 -39.14
CA GLU A 170 -19.47 -22.40 -39.68
C GLU A 170 -19.56 -22.32 -41.21
N SER A 171 -18.80 -21.41 -41.84
CA SER A 171 -18.83 -21.20 -43.29
C SER A 171 -18.16 -22.35 -44.03
N ASP A 172 -17.02 -22.80 -43.52
CA ASP A 172 -16.22 -23.86 -44.13
C ASP A 172 -16.46 -25.23 -43.49
N ASN A 173 -17.24 -25.29 -42.40
CA ASN A 173 -17.47 -26.50 -41.59
C ASN A 173 -16.14 -27.16 -41.19
N THR A 174 -15.19 -26.36 -40.70
CA THR A 174 -13.85 -26.82 -40.29
C THR A 174 -13.55 -26.42 -38.85
N ILE A 175 -12.65 -27.17 -38.22
CA ILE A 175 -12.01 -26.78 -36.97
C ILE A 175 -10.65 -26.19 -37.33
N GLU A 176 -10.44 -24.92 -37.04
CA GLU A 176 -9.23 -24.19 -37.39
C GLU A 176 -8.69 -23.36 -36.21
N LYS A 177 -7.42 -22.96 -36.26
CA LYS A 177 -6.85 -22.07 -35.25
C LYS A 177 -7.47 -20.68 -35.38
N LYS A 178 -7.80 -20.03 -34.25
CA LYS A 178 -8.28 -18.63 -34.27
C LYS A 178 -7.16 -17.74 -34.81
N ASN A 179 -7.44 -16.99 -35.88
CA ASN A 179 -6.45 -16.12 -36.54
C ASN A 179 -6.57 -14.64 -36.17
N ALA A 180 -7.60 -14.28 -35.38
CA ALA A 180 -7.79 -12.95 -34.81
C ALA A 180 -7.93 -13.07 -33.29
N TYR A 181 -7.12 -12.33 -32.55
CA TYR A 181 -7.09 -12.41 -31.08
C TYR A 181 -7.64 -11.14 -30.46
N ASP A 182 -8.45 -11.31 -29.43
CA ASP A 182 -9.02 -10.21 -28.68
C ASP A 182 -7.98 -9.68 -27.68
N ARG A 183 -7.86 -8.35 -27.60
CA ARG A 183 -7.09 -7.67 -26.55
C ARG A 183 -8.02 -7.43 -25.37
N ILE A 184 -7.80 -8.17 -24.29
CA ILE A 184 -8.65 -8.13 -23.11
C ILE A 184 -7.99 -7.23 -22.07
N VAL A 185 -8.70 -6.16 -21.68
CA VAL A 185 -8.31 -5.32 -20.56
C VAL A 185 -8.56 -6.09 -19.27
N SER A 186 -7.51 -6.31 -18.48
CA SER A 186 -7.63 -6.89 -17.16
C SER A 186 -8.47 -6.00 -16.24
N GLN A 187 -9.39 -6.59 -15.49
CA GLN A 187 -10.08 -5.86 -14.42
C GLN A 187 -9.18 -5.67 -13.18
N THR A 188 -8.02 -6.33 -13.12
CA THR A 188 -7.07 -6.20 -12.02
C THR A 188 -5.94 -5.28 -12.45
N PRO A 189 -5.92 -4.02 -12.01
CA PRO A 189 -4.80 -3.13 -12.27
C PRO A 189 -3.52 -3.66 -11.63
N THR A 190 -2.38 -3.50 -12.31
CA THR A 190 -1.07 -3.75 -11.67
C THR A 190 -0.69 -2.61 -10.75
N ASP A 191 -1.06 -1.40 -11.16
CA ASP A 191 -0.78 -0.15 -10.49
C ASP A 191 -2.03 0.73 -10.53
N GLY A 192 -2.14 1.64 -9.57
CA GLY A 192 -3.19 2.64 -9.56
C GLY A 192 -2.87 3.74 -8.56
N PHE A 193 -3.68 4.78 -8.55
CA PHE A 193 -3.58 5.78 -7.49
C PHE A 193 -4.92 6.48 -7.27
N MET A 194 -5.03 7.17 -6.13
CA MET A 194 -6.10 8.10 -5.84
C MET A 194 -5.54 9.44 -5.35
N TYR A 195 -6.12 10.53 -5.83
CA TYR A 195 -5.76 11.91 -5.50
C TYR A 195 -7.00 12.82 -5.43
N PRO A 196 -7.10 13.75 -4.47
CA PRO A 196 -6.25 13.88 -3.27
C PRO A 196 -6.48 12.74 -2.28
N VAL A 197 -5.62 12.68 -1.26
CA VAL A 197 -5.84 11.83 -0.10
C VAL A 197 -6.95 12.42 0.76
N PHE A 198 -7.83 11.58 1.31
CA PHE A 198 -8.84 11.96 2.29
C PHE A 198 -8.29 11.78 3.72
N THR A 199 -8.11 12.88 4.45
CA THR A 199 -7.59 12.90 5.83
C THR A 199 -8.38 13.94 6.64
N ASP A 200 -8.73 13.59 7.88
CA ASP A 200 -9.45 14.48 8.81
C ASP A 200 -10.72 15.12 8.22
N ARG A 201 -11.52 14.29 7.51
CA ARG A 201 -12.75 14.69 6.80
C ARG A 201 -12.53 15.77 5.73
N SER A 202 -11.32 15.92 5.22
CA SER A 202 -10.96 16.92 4.22
C SER A 202 -9.97 16.37 3.17
N ALA A 203 -9.76 17.14 2.10
CA ALA A 203 -8.79 16.81 1.07
C ALA A 203 -7.37 17.23 1.48
N ASP A 204 -6.47 16.26 1.56
CA ASP A 204 -5.04 16.48 1.60
C ASP A 204 -4.48 16.53 0.18
N VAL A 205 -4.32 17.76 -0.31
CA VAL A 205 -3.89 18.06 -1.67
C VAL A 205 -2.38 17.87 -1.89
N ASN A 206 -1.63 17.47 -0.87
CA ASN A 206 -0.19 17.29 -0.92
C ASN A 206 0.24 15.82 -1.00
N HIS A 207 -0.71 14.91 -0.85
CA HIS A 207 -0.46 13.47 -0.83
C HIS A 207 -1.30 12.73 -1.86
N ILE A 208 -0.72 11.64 -2.37
CA ILE A 208 -1.38 10.64 -3.21
C ILE A 208 -1.34 9.31 -2.46
N ILE A 209 -2.37 8.48 -2.64
CA ILE A 209 -2.28 7.06 -2.31
C ILE A 209 -2.03 6.25 -3.58
N TYR A 210 -0.83 5.69 -3.71
CA TYR A 210 -0.42 4.80 -4.79
C TYR A 210 -0.72 3.35 -4.42
N MET A 211 -1.16 2.55 -5.39
CA MET A 211 -1.47 1.14 -5.26
C MET A 211 -0.58 0.31 -6.17
N THR A 212 -0.02 -0.77 -5.63
CA THR A 212 0.58 -1.85 -6.40
C THR A 212 0.01 -3.22 -6.04
N SER A 213 -0.22 -4.03 -7.07
CA SER A 213 -0.57 -5.44 -6.96
C SER A 213 0.63 -6.30 -6.51
N LYS A 214 1.85 -5.80 -6.69
CA LYS A 214 3.12 -6.46 -6.35
C LYS A 214 3.95 -5.60 -5.38
N PRO A 215 3.73 -5.71 -4.06
CA PRO A 215 4.47 -4.96 -3.03
C PRO A 215 6.00 -5.07 -3.08
N SER A 216 6.53 -6.13 -3.70
CA SER A 216 7.96 -6.35 -3.90
C SER A 216 8.54 -5.63 -5.13
N GLU A 217 7.68 -5.14 -6.03
CA GLU A 217 8.02 -4.56 -7.32
C GLU A 217 7.29 -3.22 -7.47
N ILE A 218 7.61 -2.25 -6.61
CA ILE A 218 7.04 -0.89 -6.71
C ILE A 218 7.50 -0.26 -8.02
N ASN A 219 6.57 0.29 -8.77
CA ASN A 219 6.87 1.02 -10.00
C ASN A 219 7.37 2.44 -9.67
N THR A 220 8.66 2.54 -9.39
CA THR A 220 9.31 3.79 -9.01
C THR A 220 9.25 4.86 -10.10
N ASN A 221 9.20 4.47 -11.37
CA ASN A 221 9.07 5.43 -12.49
C ASN A 221 7.69 6.09 -12.47
N LEU A 222 6.62 5.30 -12.29
CA LEU A 222 5.28 5.86 -12.15
C LEU A 222 5.20 6.80 -10.94
N VAL A 223 5.74 6.40 -9.78
CA VAL A 223 5.72 7.24 -8.57
C VAL A 223 6.55 8.53 -8.73
N SER A 224 7.76 8.45 -9.26
CA SER A 224 8.68 9.59 -9.30
C SER A 224 8.52 10.48 -10.53
N GLN A 225 8.32 9.91 -11.72
CA GLN A 225 8.31 10.64 -13.00
C GLN A 225 6.90 11.02 -13.45
N VAL A 226 5.89 10.18 -13.14
CA VAL A 226 4.51 10.48 -13.53
C VAL A 226 3.77 11.23 -12.42
N LEU A 227 3.94 10.80 -11.16
CA LEU A 227 3.22 11.39 -10.03
C LEU A 227 4.02 12.46 -9.28
N HIS A 228 5.32 12.61 -9.58
CA HIS A 228 6.22 13.54 -8.88
C HIS A 228 6.18 13.40 -7.36
N CYS A 229 6.06 12.15 -6.91
CA CYS A 229 6.03 11.79 -5.50
C CYS A 229 7.40 11.35 -5.01
N LYS A 230 7.66 11.62 -3.73
CA LYS A 230 8.83 11.06 -3.04
C LYS A 230 8.57 9.59 -2.72
N CYS A 231 9.22 8.69 -3.46
CA CYS A 231 9.13 7.26 -3.20
C CYS A 231 9.89 6.92 -1.90
N GLY A 232 9.21 6.26 -0.96
CA GLY A 232 9.82 5.72 0.25
C GLY A 232 10.44 4.33 0.06
N ILE A 233 11.04 3.78 1.13
CA ILE A 233 11.54 2.40 1.20
C ILE A 233 10.37 1.43 0.95
N PRO A 234 10.47 0.53 -0.05
CA PRO A 234 9.48 -0.51 -0.30
C PRO A 234 9.20 -1.39 0.92
N TYR A 235 7.94 -1.76 1.12
CA TYR A 235 7.46 -2.63 2.22
C TYR A 235 8.39 -3.82 2.49
N VAL A 236 8.80 -4.51 1.43
CA VAL A 236 9.62 -5.73 1.51
C VAL A 236 11.03 -5.49 2.02
N MET A 237 11.55 -4.26 1.91
CA MET A 237 12.88 -3.90 2.36
C MET A 237 12.88 -3.32 3.77
N GLN A 238 11.78 -2.68 4.21
CA GLN A 238 11.72 -1.96 5.50
C GLN A 238 12.17 -2.84 6.69
N ARG A 239 11.75 -4.11 6.71
CA ARG A 239 12.11 -5.03 7.79
C ARG A 239 13.58 -5.44 7.76
N SER A 240 14.13 -5.70 6.58
CA SER A 240 15.54 -6.05 6.43
C SER A 240 16.42 -4.88 6.83
N ILE A 241 16.07 -3.66 6.38
CA ILE A 241 16.76 -2.42 6.75
C ILE A 241 16.67 -2.18 8.25
N PHE A 242 15.49 -2.35 8.86
CA PHE A 242 15.34 -2.21 10.31
C PHE A 242 16.20 -3.24 11.07
N SER A 243 16.25 -4.49 10.59
CA SER A 243 17.06 -5.53 11.24
C SER A 243 18.56 -5.22 11.14
N GLU A 244 19.04 -4.85 9.95
CA GLU A 244 20.44 -4.44 9.74
C GLU A 244 20.81 -3.19 10.54
N MET A 245 19.90 -2.21 10.61
CA MET A 245 20.08 -1.02 11.43
C MET A 245 20.15 -1.37 12.91
N LEU A 246 19.25 -2.23 13.40
CA LEU A 246 19.24 -2.68 14.80
C LEU A 246 20.53 -3.44 15.16
N ASP A 247 21.00 -4.31 14.27
CA ASP A 247 22.26 -5.03 14.42
C ASP A 247 23.45 -4.06 14.52
N ASN A 248 23.49 -3.00 13.71
CA ASN A 248 24.56 -2.00 13.76
C ASN A 248 24.46 -1.03 14.95
N ILE A 249 23.24 -0.70 15.40
CA ILE A 249 23.04 0.15 16.58
C ILE A 249 23.52 -0.62 17.83
N LEU A 250 23.06 -1.85 18.00
CA LEU A 250 23.27 -2.60 19.24
C LEU A 250 24.58 -3.40 19.26
N ASP A 251 25.08 -3.86 18.10
CA ASP A 251 26.30 -4.66 17.96
C ASP A 251 26.38 -5.79 19.02
N GLU A 252 27.38 -5.75 19.92
CA GLU A 252 27.55 -6.75 20.97
C GLU A 252 26.43 -6.78 22.03
N HIS A 253 25.62 -5.72 22.12
CA HIS A 253 24.48 -5.62 23.03
C HIS A 253 23.22 -6.29 22.49
N LEU A 254 23.21 -6.72 21.23
CA LEU A 254 22.07 -7.43 20.65
C LEU A 254 21.96 -8.85 21.22
N THR A 255 21.16 -8.97 22.27
CA THR A 255 20.77 -10.26 22.87
C THR A 255 19.33 -10.61 22.53
N TYR A 256 18.93 -11.87 22.70
CA TYR A 256 17.54 -12.29 22.49
C TYR A 256 16.54 -11.45 23.30
N SER A 257 16.85 -11.17 24.57
CA SER A 257 15.98 -10.35 25.43
C SER A 257 15.87 -8.92 24.91
N VAL A 258 16.99 -8.28 24.57
CA VAL A 258 16.98 -6.90 24.03
C VAL A 258 16.22 -6.82 22.72
N TRP A 259 16.44 -7.77 21.81
CA TRP A 259 15.69 -7.84 20.54
C TRP A 259 14.19 -7.98 20.80
N LEU A 260 13.80 -8.86 21.73
CA LEU A 260 12.40 -9.09 22.07
C LEU A 260 11.76 -7.83 22.68
N ASP A 261 12.47 -7.15 23.57
CA ASP A 261 12.00 -5.93 24.21
C ASP A 261 11.78 -4.79 23.20
N VAL A 262 12.71 -4.62 22.26
CA VAL A 262 12.56 -3.65 21.15
C VAL A 262 11.33 -4.00 20.29
N VAL A 263 11.18 -5.26 19.88
CA VAL A 263 10.04 -5.70 19.06
C VAL A 263 8.71 -5.56 19.80
N ASN A 264 8.68 -5.84 21.11
CA ASN A 264 7.50 -5.63 21.94
C ASN A 264 7.12 -4.15 21.98
N ARG A 265 8.09 -3.25 22.15
CA ARG A 265 7.82 -1.81 22.14
C ARG A 265 7.31 -1.31 20.79
N ILE A 266 7.87 -1.83 19.69
CA ILE A 266 7.38 -1.58 18.33
C ILE A 266 5.93 -2.07 18.15
N ASN A 267 5.57 -3.25 18.67
CA ASN A 267 4.19 -3.74 18.64
C ASN A 267 3.24 -2.85 19.44
N VAL A 268 3.67 -2.36 20.61
CA VAL A 268 2.89 -1.39 21.41
C VAL A 268 2.66 -0.11 20.63
N LEU A 269 3.71 0.49 20.05
CA LEU A 269 3.59 1.69 19.22
C LEU A 269 2.64 1.47 18.03
N ALA A 270 2.71 0.29 17.39
CA ALA A 270 1.81 -0.04 16.29
C ALA A 270 0.34 -0.06 16.71
N ALA A 271 0.05 -0.52 17.94
CA ALA A 271 -1.29 -0.56 18.50
C ALA A 271 -1.76 0.83 18.95
N GLU A 272 -0.89 1.60 19.61
CA GLU A 272 -1.16 2.98 20.07
C GLU A 272 -1.54 3.90 18.90
N HIS A 273 -0.87 3.73 17.76
CA HIS A 273 -1.06 4.57 16.57
C HIS A 273 -1.93 3.92 15.47
N GLU A 274 -2.65 2.84 15.75
CA GLU A 274 -3.47 2.17 14.72
C GLU A 274 -4.60 3.08 14.16
N HIS A 275 -5.06 4.04 14.97
CA HIS A 275 -6.18 4.91 14.67
C HIS A 275 -5.80 6.34 14.28
N ASP A 276 -4.52 6.66 14.25
CA ASP A 276 -4.02 7.97 13.86
C ASP A 276 -4.41 8.32 12.43
N SER A 277 -4.49 9.60 12.10
CA SER A 277 -4.91 10.10 10.77
C SER A 277 -3.91 9.79 9.66
N SER A 278 -2.65 9.56 10.03
CA SER A 278 -1.55 9.16 9.15
C SER A 278 -0.80 7.94 9.73
N PRO A 279 -0.15 7.12 8.88
CA PRO A 279 0.65 5.99 9.36
C PRO A 279 1.83 6.45 10.22
N PHE A 280 2.03 5.80 11.36
CA PHE A 280 3.15 6.12 12.25
C PHE A 280 4.49 5.63 11.70
N VAL A 281 5.43 6.56 11.62
CA VAL A 281 6.78 6.38 11.08
C VAL A 281 7.75 6.18 12.24
N LEU A 282 8.60 5.16 12.15
CA LEU A 282 9.72 5.00 13.05
C LEU A 282 10.82 6.00 12.66
N ASP A 283 11.08 6.97 13.53
CA ASP A 283 12.17 7.93 13.38
C ASP A 283 13.27 7.72 14.44
N ALA A 284 14.38 8.45 14.29
CA ALA A 284 15.52 8.38 15.20
C ALA A 284 15.12 8.73 16.64
N PHE A 285 14.24 9.73 16.82
CA PHE A 285 13.77 10.14 18.14
C PHE A 285 13.01 9.01 18.85
N THR A 286 12.07 8.38 18.15
CA THR A 286 11.30 7.24 18.65
C THR A 286 12.24 6.10 19.00
N MET A 287 13.19 5.76 18.12
CA MET A 287 14.14 4.67 18.39
C MET A 287 15.01 4.96 19.63
N LYS A 288 15.50 6.19 19.80
CA LYS A 288 16.24 6.61 21.00
C LYS A 288 15.40 6.50 22.27
N SER A 289 14.11 6.85 22.19
CA SER A 289 13.18 6.69 23.32
C SER A 289 13.05 5.22 23.71
N ILE A 290 12.88 4.32 22.74
CA ILE A 290 12.83 2.86 22.98
C ILE A 290 14.10 2.40 23.69
N LEU A 291 15.28 2.72 23.15
CA LEU A 291 16.56 2.27 23.73
C LEU A 291 16.81 2.85 25.14
N SER A 292 16.34 4.07 25.38
CA SER A 292 16.40 4.73 26.70
C SER A 292 15.50 4.03 27.73
N GLU A 293 14.27 3.66 27.35
CA GLU A 293 13.34 2.88 28.19
C GLU A 293 13.94 1.52 28.57
N LEU A 294 14.75 0.93 27.67
CA LEU A 294 15.48 -0.32 27.90
C LEU A 294 16.81 -0.14 28.67
N ASN A 295 17.11 1.08 29.13
CA ASN A 295 18.34 1.43 29.84
C ASN A 295 19.63 1.09 29.07
N MET A 296 19.60 1.23 27.74
CA MET A 296 20.81 1.07 26.94
C MET A 296 21.85 2.16 27.24
N PRO A 297 23.16 1.86 27.14
CA PRO A 297 24.21 2.86 27.31
C PRO A 297 24.02 4.08 26.41
N GLN A 298 24.29 5.28 26.94
CA GLN A 298 24.17 6.53 26.17
C GLN A 298 25.02 6.51 24.88
N THR A 299 26.18 5.86 24.92
CA THR A 299 27.05 5.68 23.75
C THR A 299 26.35 4.96 22.60
N ILE A 300 25.41 4.03 22.87
CA ILE A 300 24.60 3.36 21.84
C ILE A 300 23.54 4.32 21.30
N ILE A 301 22.85 5.02 22.20
CA ILE A 301 21.75 5.94 21.88
C ILE A 301 22.25 7.07 20.99
N ASP A 302 23.48 7.56 21.22
CA ASP A 302 24.09 8.63 20.44
C ASP A 302 24.39 8.22 18.98
N HIS A 303 24.62 6.93 18.70
CA HIS A 303 24.83 6.43 17.33
C HIS A 303 23.56 6.36 16.47
N VAL A 304 22.38 6.47 17.08
CA VAL A 304 21.10 6.27 16.37
C VAL A 304 20.90 7.29 15.26
N ASP A 305 21.24 8.57 15.47
CA ASP A 305 21.02 9.60 14.43
C ASP A 305 21.82 9.29 13.16
N GLU A 306 23.12 9.00 13.32
CA GLU A 306 24.02 8.70 12.19
C GLU A 306 23.53 7.49 11.39
N LEU A 307 23.07 6.43 12.08
CA LEU A 307 22.58 5.23 11.42
C LEU A 307 21.23 5.48 10.73
N PHE A 308 20.32 6.26 11.33
CA PHE A 308 19.10 6.65 10.64
C PHE A 308 19.38 7.51 9.41
N GLU A 309 20.36 8.41 9.45
CA GLU A 309 20.79 9.18 8.27
C GLU A 309 21.37 8.28 7.18
N CYS A 310 22.12 7.23 7.54
CA CYS A 310 22.71 6.28 6.59
C CYS A 310 21.68 5.35 5.94
N TYR A 311 20.74 4.82 6.73
CA TYR A 311 19.79 3.80 6.30
C TYR A 311 18.46 4.37 5.80
N CYS A 312 18.05 5.54 6.31
CA CYS A 312 16.76 6.17 6.05
C CYS A 312 16.98 7.57 5.48
N VAL A 313 17.62 7.67 4.31
CA VAL A 313 18.04 8.92 3.66
C VAL A 313 16.86 9.87 3.32
N SER A 314 15.61 9.42 3.46
CA SER A 314 14.45 10.25 3.83
C SER A 314 13.13 9.47 3.72
N ASP A 315 13.21 8.20 4.08
CA ASP A 315 12.22 7.20 3.77
C ASP A 315 11.65 6.60 5.05
N ASN A 316 10.32 6.58 5.12
CA ASN A 316 9.61 6.27 6.34
C ASN A 316 9.50 4.74 6.52
N ILE A 317 10.26 4.17 7.47
CA ILE A 317 9.99 2.83 8.00
C ILE A 317 8.69 2.92 8.80
N LEU A 318 7.63 2.25 8.34
CA LEU A 318 6.35 2.27 9.05
C LEU A 318 6.40 1.26 10.19
N VAL A 319 6.04 1.69 11.40
CA VAL A 319 6.03 0.82 12.58
C VAL A 319 5.13 -0.41 12.36
N SER A 320 3.99 -0.23 11.70
CA SER A 320 3.08 -1.33 11.35
C SER A 320 3.73 -2.40 10.43
N ASN A 321 4.74 -2.05 9.64
CA ASN A 321 5.47 -2.96 8.76
C ASN A 321 6.55 -3.77 9.49
N LEU A 322 6.92 -3.38 10.71
CA LEU A 322 7.88 -4.08 11.55
C LEU A 322 7.23 -5.11 12.47
N THR A 323 5.91 -5.05 12.62
CA THR A 323 5.17 -5.97 13.50
C THR A 323 4.98 -7.35 12.87
N ASP A 324 5.06 -8.38 13.71
CA ASP A 324 4.72 -9.75 13.37
C ASP A 324 3.66 -10.29 14.33
N LYS A 325 2.89 -11.27 13.86
CA LYS A 325 1.99 -12.03 14.74
C LYS A 325 2.69 -13.22 15.40
N LYS A 326 3.83 -13.64 14.87
CA LYS A 326 4.57 -14.81 15.33
C LYS A 326 6.05 -14.51 15.45
N LEU A 327 6.65 -15.00 16.53
CA LEU A 327 8.09 -15.12 16.67
C LEU A 327 8.54 -16.43 16.00
N ALA A 328 9.44 -16.33 15.02
CA ALA A 328 10.02 -17.48 14.34
C ALA A 328 11.51 -17.57 14.67
N ILE A 329 11.92 -18.67 15.29
CA ILE A 329 13.32 -18.95 15.63
C ILE A 329 13.77 -20.15 14.82
N LYS A 330 14.76 -19.93 13.97
CA LYS A 330 15.41 -21.01 13.22
C LYS A 330 16.72 -21.37 13.91
N THR A 331 16.88 -22.65 14.19
CA THR A 331 18.15 -23.22 14.61
C THR A 331 18.61 -24.18 13.52
N GLY A 332 19.90 -24.51 13.47
CA GLY A 332 20.40 -25.57 12.57
C GLY A 332 19.86 -26.98 12.87
N ARG A 333 18.89 -27.11 13.78
CA ARG A 333 18.33 -28.38 14.26
C ARG A 333 16.81 -28.43 14.23
N ALA A 334 16.13 -27.30 14.42
CA ALA A 334 14.69 -27.19 14.53
C ALA A 334 14.22 -25.76 14.26
N ASP A 335 12.99 -25.65 13.78
CA ASP A 335 12.24 -24.40 13.66
C ASP A 335 11.23 -24.31 14.80
N ILE A 336 11.25 -23.20 15.54
CA ILE A 336 10.34 -22.91 16.65
C ILE A 336 9.49 -21.71 16.22
N ALA A 337 8.17 -21.80 16.41
CA ALA A 337 7.25 -20.70 16.13
C ALA A 337 6.31 -20.48 17.32
N LEU A 338 6.29 -19.26 17.86
CA LEU A 338 5.41 -18.82 18.94
C LEU A 338 4.53 -17.67 18.48
N SER A 339 3.33 -17.52 19.05
CA SER A 339 2.58 -16.26 18.91
C SER A 339 3.27 -15.15 19.69
N MET A 340 3.27 -13.91 19.18
CA MET A 340 3.93 -12.79 19.88
C MET A 340 3.43 -12.55 21.31
N GLY A 341 2.16 -12.89 21.59
CA GLY A 341 1.59 -12.79 22.94
C GLY A 341 2.11 -13.83 23.96
N ASN A 342 2.91 -14.81 23.53
CA ASN A 342 3.47 -15.85 24.39
C ASN A 342 5.02 -15.81 24.43
N CYS A 343 5.64 -14.72 23.95
CA CYS A 343 7.11 -14.65 23.88
C CYS A 343 7.79 -14.62 25.27
N ASP A 344 7.05 -14.24 26.31
CA ASP A 344 7.44 -14.28 27.72
C ASP A 344 7.67 -15.70 28.25
N THR A 345 7.10 -16.72 27.60
CA THR A 345 7.35 -18.14 27.92
C THR A 345 8.70 -18.64 27.41
N LEU A 346 9.38 -17.91 26.53
CA LEU A 346 10.64 -18.35 25.94
C LEU A 346 11.84 -17.73 26.65
N HIS A 347 12.71 -18.60 27.16
CA HIS A 347 13.90 -18.22 27.93
C HIS A 347 15.17 -18.76 27.28
N THR A 348 16.26 -18.03 27.43
CA THR A 348 17.60 -18.56 27.11
C THR A 348 18.30 -19.02 28.37
N TYR A 349 18.87 -20.21 28.35
CA TYR A 349 19.55 -20.80 29.50
C TYR A 349 20.92 -21.33 29.10
N HIS A 350 21.92 -21.11 29.97
CA HIS A 350 23.29 -21.52 29.74
C HIS A 350 23.74 -22.45 30.86
N LYS A 351 24.16 -23.66 30.50
CA LYS A 351 24.66 -24.66 31.46
C LYS A 351 25.72 -25.55 30.82
N ASP A 352 26.82 -25.76 31.53
CA ASP A 352 27.93 -26.63 31.12
C ASP A 352 28.47 -26.32 29.71
N GLY A 353 28.61 -25.03 29.38
CA GLY A 353 29.08 -24.56 28.07
C GLY A 353 28.08 -24.75 26.92
N ARG A 354 26.84 -25.16 27.21
CA ARG A 354 25.77 -25.34 26.22
C ARG A 354 24.68 -24.28 26.39
N LYS A 355 24.17 -23.80 25.26
CA LYS A 355 23.04 -22.87 25.18
C LYS A 355 21.75 -23.67 24.95
N TYR A 356 20.70 -23.29 25.68
CA TYR A 356 19.38 -23.88 25.61
C TYR A 356 18.37 -22.77 25.33
N ILE A 357 17.33 -23.14 24.58
CA ILE A 357 16.09 -22.39 24.48
C ILE A 357 15.07 -23.20 25.30
N LEU A 358 14.49 -22.57 26.31
CA LEU A 358 13.47 -23.16 27.17
C LEU A 358 12.13 -22.50 26.82
N ILE A 359 11.06 -23.28 26.80
CA ILE A 359 9.70 -22.78 26.59
C ILE A 359 8.87 -23.26 27.76
N ASP A 360 8.26 -22.34 28.49
CA ASP A 360 7.34 -22.66 29.57
C ASP A 360 6.10 -23.33 28.97
N VAL A 361 5.85 -24.55 29.40
CA VAL A 361 4.76 -25.41 28.92
C VAL A 361 3.75 -25.70 30.03
N ASP A 362 3.89 -25.04 31.18
CA ASP A 362 2.98 -25.20 32.30
C ASP A 362 1.54 -24.83 31.91
N GLY A 363 0.63 -25.77 32.11
CA GLY A 363 -0.78 -25.61 31.73
C GLY A 363 -1.07 -25.73 30.23
N ALA A 364 -0.06 -25.95 29.39
CA ALA A 364 -0.25 -26.21 27.96
C ALA A 364 -0.49 -27.70 27.69
N GLU A 365 -1.39 -28.01 26.75
CA GLU A 365 -1.54 -29.38 26.23
C GLU A 365 -0.38 -29.69 25.27
N ILE A 366 0.28 -30.82 25.48
CA ILE A 366 1.47 -31.18 24.72
C ILE A 366 1.11 -32.30 23.77
N ASN A 367 1.14 -31.98 22.48
CA ASN A 367 0.82 -32.92 21.43
C ASN A 367 2.10 -33.33 20.68
N VAL A 368 2.42 -34.62 20.71
CA VAL A 368 3.53 -35.21 19.97
C VAL A 368 2.96 -36.13 18.89
N ASN A 369 3.13 -35.73 17.62
CA ASN A 369 2.65 -36.48 16.45
C ASN A 369 1.18 -36.92 16.54
N GLY A 370 0.30 -36.05 17.04
CA GLY A 370 -1.13 -36.30 17.19
C GLY A 370 -1.54 -36.89 18.54
N GLN A 371 -0.59 -37.22 19.42
CA GLN A 371 -0.90 -37.80 20.74
C GLN A 371 -0.66 -36.78 21.85
N VAL A 372 -1.66 -36.59 22.73
CA VAL A 372 -1.50 -35.81 23.95
C VAL A 372 -0.64 -36.59 24.93
N VAL A 373 0.46 -35.99 25.36
CA VAL A 373 1.44 -36.60 26.26
C VAL A 373 1.68 -35.72 27.48
N ASP A 374 2.08 -36.37 28.57
CA ASP A 374 2.46 -35.71 29.81
C ASP A 374 3.99 -35.59 29.87
N ILE A 375 4.53 -34.44 30.26
CA ILE A 375 5.98 -34.16 30.32
C ILE A 375 6.56 -34.16 31.74
N ARG A 376 5.84 -34.74 32.70
CA ARG A 376 6.26 -34.92 34.12
C ARG A 376 7.69 -35.40 34.34
#